data_AF-A0A1S3JLF8-F1
#
_entry.id   AF-A0A1S3JLF8-F1
#
_cell.length_a   1.000
_cell.length_b   1.000
_cell.length_c   1.000
_cell.angle_alpha   90.00
_cell.angle_beta   90.00
_cell.angle_gamma   90.00
#
_symmetry.space_group_name_H-M   'P 1'
#
loop_
_entity.id
_entity.type
_entity.pdbx_description
1 polymer ?
#
loop_
_entity_poly.entity_id
_entity_poly.type
_entity_poly.pdbx_seq_one_letter_code
_entity_poly.pdbx_strand_id
1 'polypeptide(L)'
;MWNSQSFYGKLLDGWEKSETRNGVPYYINHKSERTQWDHPFLSKTLEELAEFDDVRYAAYRTAIKLRFLQKRLKLDLITLPMISRAFDDHGWSSSQDSVITCGELETVIMDIFYKTRRGKPGSLTIEQSTEILLNWLLNMYDIHRTGYVRVISAKIAMVALCSARLAEKYRYLFSQLSDYDNTISRKRLGLFLHDLLQVAELLNECLPFGGMAAIGAAIDSCFSMSRSTTGVEEFSFLDWMLLEPQTLVWLPTMHRMAAAESVKHESKCNICKEYPIIGFRYRCLKCFNYDLCQQCFLTGRVAKKHKLTHPIEEYCLATTSKEDTKAFVKTVRNNLSKRHHKKYKPRYLPIRGDGQPMEEDFTDAVPEADADMHQLLQSAARKLAQAETQAPPRQSSKMLQTDMATGPKQQVTPPKMYNIVPNEQRRELDSIIHHLEDEN
;
A
#
# COMPACT_ATOMS: atom_id res chain seq x y z
N MET A 1 -2.98 -14.94 9.97
CA MET A 1 -3.32 -16.26 9.40
C MET A 1 -4.76 -16.17 8.95
N TRP A 2 -5.05 -16.26 7.65
CA TRP A 2 -6.41 -16.19 7.12
C TRP A 2 -6.71 -17.50 6.37
N ASN A 3 -7.63 -18.30 6.91
CA ASN A 3 -8.04 -19.57 6.32
C ASN A 3 -9.04 -19.28 5.19
N SER A 4 -8.55 -19.13 3.97
CA SER A 4 -9.34 -18.76 2.79
C SER A 4 -9.97 -19.96 2.05
N GLN A 5 -9.98 -21.17 2.62
CA GLN A 5 -10.21 -22.39 1.83
C GLN A 5 -11.67 -22.85 1.65
N SER A 6 -12.67 -22.28 2.35
CA SER A 6 -14.06 -22.82 2.28
C SER A 6 -15.13 -21.88 1.68
N PHE A 7 -14.77 -20.67 1.26
CA PHE A 7 -15.77 -19.66 0.90
C PHE A 7 -16.16 -19.62 -0.58
N TYR A 8 -15.29 -20.08 -1.48
CA TYR A 8 -15.41 -19.82 -2.92
C TYR A 8 -16.39 -20.73 -3.68
N GLY A 9 -16.57 -21.98 -3.25
CA GLY A 9 -17.50 -22.91 -3.91
C GLY A 9 -18.98 -22.69 -3.58
N LYS A 10 -19.28 -21.91 -2.53
CA LYS A 10 -20.65 -21.70 -2.03
C LYS A 10 -21.30 -20.38 -2.44
N LEU A 11 -20.54 -19.40 -2.97
CA LEU A 11 -21.06 -18.03 -3.10
C LEU A 11 -21.99 -17.79 -4.30
N LEU A 12 -21.90 -18.59 -5.36
CA LEU A 12 -22.77 -18.45 -6.54
C LEU A 12 -24.05 -19.29 -6.45
N ASP A 13 -24.35 -19.89 -5.29
CA ASP A 13 -25.58 -20.65 -5.12
C ASP A 13 -26.80 -19.72 -5.15
N GLY A 14 -27.49 -19.69 -6.30
CA GLY A 14 -28.63 -18.82 -6.58
C GLY A 14 -28.31 -17.52 -7.33
N TRP A 15 -27.07 -17.33 -7.80
CA TRP A 15 -26.69 -16.18 -8.62
C TRP A 15 -26.44 -16.57 -10.08
N GLU A 16 -26.92 -15.75 -11.01
CA GLU A 16 -26.72 -15.92 -12.46
C GLU A 16 -26.18 -14.63 -13.09
N LYS A 17 -25.12 -14.73 -13.90
CA LYS A 17 -24.63 -13.65 -14.76
C LYS A 17 -25.51 -13.58 -16.00
N SER A 18 -25.97 -12.39 -16.35
CA SER A 18 -26.63 -12.08 -17.61
C SER A 18 -26.04 -10.80 -18.19
N GLU A 19 -26.40 -10.47 -19.44
CA GLU A 19 -25.80 -9.36 -20.17
C GLU A 19 -26.88 -8.50 -20.83
N THR A 20 -26.65 -7.19 -20.83
CA THR A 20 -27.48 -6.26 -21.61
C THR A 20 -27.22 -6.41 -23.10
N ARG A 21 -28.06 -5.77 -23.93
CA ARG A 21 -27.84 -5.69 -25.39
C ARG A 21 -26.49 -5.08 -25.78
N ASN A 22 -25.89 -4.29 -24.90
CA ASN A 22 -24.62 -3.63 -25.13
C ASN A 22 -23.43 -4.41 -24.53
N GLY A 23 -23.64 -5.67 -24.10
CA GLY A 23 -22.60 -6.53 -23.52
C GLY A 23 -22.19 -6.15 -22.10
N VAL A 24 -22.95 -5.31 -21.41
CA VAL A 24 -22.68 -4.98 -19.99
C VAL A 24 -23.25 -6.08 -19.09
N PRO A 25 -22.43 -6.70 -18.23
CA PRO A 25 -22.89 -7.75 -17.32
C PRO A 25 -23.74 -7.20 -16.18
N TYR A 26 -24.75 -7.97 -15.76
CA TYR A 26 -25.52 -7.78 -14.54
C TYR A 26 -25.81 -9.14 -13.89
N TYR A 27 -26.15 -9.13 -12.60
CA TYR A 27 -26.28 -10.33 -11.80
C TYR A 27 -27.70 -10.48 -11.24
N ILE A 28 -28.27 -11.67 -11.40
CA ILE A 28 -29.61 -12.03 -10.97
C ILE A 28 -29.50 -12.93 -9.74
N ASN A 29 -30.17 -12.56 -8.65
CA ASN A 29 -30.31 -13.39 -7.46
C ASN A 29 -31.67 -14.08 -7.47
N HIS A 30 -31.67 -15.38 -7.74
CA HIS A 30 -32.89 -16.21 -7.80
C HIS A 30 -33.54 -16.44 -6.43
N LYS A 31 -32.80 -16.26 -5.32
CA LYS A 31 -33.35 -16.41 -3.96
C LYS A 31 -34.09 -15.17 -3.48
N SER A 32 -33.64 -13.98 -3.90
CA SER A 32 -34.26 -12.71 -3.53
C SER A 32 -35.07 -12.06 -4.64
N GLU A 33 -35.09 -12.67 -5.83
CA GLU A 33 -35.76 -12.18 -7.04
C GLU A 33 -35.34 -10.74 -7.40
N ARG A 34 -34.05 -10.43 -7.24
CA ARG A 34 -33.48 -9.10 -7.50
C ARG A 34 -32.34 -9.17 -8.51
N THR A 35 -32.18 -8.09 -9.26
CA THR A 35 -31.03 -7.87 -10.12
C THR A 35 -30.13 -6.78 -9.56
N GLN A 36 -28.84 -6.86 -9.82
CA GLN A 36 -27.87 -5.82 -9.47
C GLN A 36 -26.74 -5.73 -10.49
N TRP A 37 -26.11 -4.57 -10.58
CA TRP A 37 -24.93 -4.37 -11.43
C TRP A 37 -23.66 -4.93 -10.81
N ASP A 38 -23.54 -4.88 -9.48
CA ASP A 38 -22.33 -5.27 -8.79
C ASP A 38 -22.20 -6.79 -8.71
N HIS A 39 -21.00 -7.30 -8.94
CA HIS A 39 -20.74 -8.72 -8.76
C HIS A 39 -20.88 -9.07 -7.27
N PRO A 40 -21.62 -10.13 -6.87
CA PRO A 40 -21.91 -10.43 -5.45
C PRO A 40 -20.65 -10.54 -4.57
N PHE A 41 -19.59 -11.15 -5.09
CA PHE A 41 -18.29 -11.21 -4.41
C PHE A 41 -17.65 -9.83 -4.21
N LEU A 42 -17.78 -8.92 -5.20
CA LEU A 42 -17.25 -7.57 -5.09
C LEU A 42 -18.05 -6.77 -4.05
N SER A 43 -19.39 -6.82 -4.10
CA SER A 43 -20.25 -6.18 -3.10
C SER A 43 -19.87 -6.62 -1.69
N LYS A 44 -19.77 -7.94 -1.46
CA LYS A 44 -19.35 -8.47 -0.16
C LYS A 44 -17.93 -8.02 0.22
N THR A 45 -17.00 -8.01 -0.74
CA THR A 45 -15.62 -7.56 -0.48
C THR A 45 -15.58 -6.08 -0.08
N LEU A 46 -16.41 -5.23 -0.69
CA LEU A 46 -16.52 -3.81 -0.36
C LEU A 46 -17.18 -3.61 1.02
N GLU A 47 -18.19 -4.40 1.37
CA GLU A 47 -18.80 -4.40 2.72
C GLU A 47 -17.78 -4.76 3.81
N GLU A 48 -16.92 -5.77 3.57
CA GLU A 48 -15.86 -6.18 4.49
C GLU A 48 -14.81 -5.07 4.73
N LEU A 49 -14.74 -4.03 3.89
CA LEU A 49 -13.83 -2.90 4.10
C LEU A 49 -14.20 -2.04 5.31
N ALA A 50 -15.44 -2.11 5.80
CA ALA A 50 -15.88 -1.41 7.00
C ALA A 50 -15.10 -1.82 8.25
N GLU A 51 -14.48 -3.01 8.25
CA GLU A 51 -13.59 -3.46 9.33
C GLU A 51 -12.37 -2.55 9.55
N PHE A 52 -12.02 -1.71 8.57
CA PHE A 52 -10.88 -0.79 8.64
C PHE A 52 -11.27 0.66 8.96
N ASP A 53 -12.53 0.95 9.22
CA ASP A 53 -13.02 2.32 9.47
C ASP A 53 -12.49 2.92 10.78
N ASP A 54 -12.03 2.08 11.71
CA ASP A 54 -11.42 2.49 12.98
C ASP A 54 -9.98 3.04 12.83
N VAL A 55 -9.38 2.90 11.64
CA VAL A 55 -8.06 3.46 11.33
C VAL A 55 -8.16 4.97 11.24
N ARG A 56 -7.45 5.67 12.14
CA ARG A 56 -7.57 7.12 12.28
C ARG A 56 -6.96 7.89 11.10
N TYR A 57 -5.83 7.43 10.60
CA TYR A 57 -5.08 8.14 9.57
C TYR A 57 -5.60 7.78 8.17
N ALA A 58 -6.17 8.75 7.46
CA ALA A 58 -6.83 8.53 6.17
C ALA A 58 -5.95 7.82 5.13
N ALA A 59 -4.69 8.26 4.95
CA ALA A 59 -3.78 7.63 4.00
C ALA A 59 -3.55 6.13 4.29
N TYR A 60 -3.44 5.75 5.57
CA TYR A 60 -3.29 4.34 5.97
C TYR A 60 -4.62 3.58 5.87
N ARG A 61 -5.75 4.21 6.18
CA ARG A 61 -7.08 3.60 6.04
C ARG A 61 -7.39 3.27 4.58
N THR A 62 -7.20 4.22 3.68
CA THR A 62 -7.35 3.97 2.23
C THR A 62 -6.35 2.91 1.76
N ALA A 63 -5.10 2.99 2.21
CA ALA A 63 -4.06 2.03 1.82
C ALA A 63 -4.37 0.59 2.28
N ILE A 64 -4.86 0.38 3.51
CA ILE A 64 -5.19 -0.95 4.01
C ILE A 64 -6.43 -1.52 3.31
N LYS A 65 -7.44 -0.68 3.06
CA LYS A 65 -8.62 -1.04 2.26
C LYS A 65 -8.23 -1.46 0.84
N LEU A 66 -7.39 -0.68 0.18
CA LEU A 66 -6.89 -1.00 -1.16
C LEU A 66 -5.98 -2.23 -1.17
N ARG A 67 -5.17 -2.46 -0.14
CA ARG A 67 -4.34 -3.67 -0.03
C ARG A 67 -5.21 -4.91 0.16
N PHE A 68 -6.28 -4.83 0.95
CA PHE A 68 -7.26 -5.89 1.10
C PHE A 68 -7.95 -6.19 -0.24
N LEU A 69 -8.45 -5.16 -0.92
CA LEU A 69 -9.09 -5.28 -2.22
C LEU A 69 -8.14 -5.84 -3.29
N GLN A 70 -6.90 -5.36 -3.34
CA GLN A 70 -5.85 -5.82 -4.26
C GLN A 70 -5.65 -7.35 -4.19
N LYS A 71 -5.61 -7.91 -2.98
CA LYS A 71 -5.49 -9.36 -2.77
C LYS A 71 -6.74 -10.13 -3.19
N ARG A 72 -7.94 -9.57 -2.94
CA ARG A 72 -9.22 -10.18 -3.35
C ARG A 72 -9.39 -10.18 -4.86
N LEU A 73 -8.92 -9.13 -5.53
CA LEU A 73 -8.87 -9.01 -7.00
C LEU A 73 -7.67 -9.73 -7.63
N LYS A 74 -6.77 -10.30 -6.83
CA LYS A 74 -5.51 -10.93 -7.26
C LYS A 74 -4.58 -10.03 -8.08
N LEU A 75 -4.74 -8.70 -7.98
CA LEU A 75 -3.88 -7.73 -8.67
C LEU A 75 -2.46 -7.73 -8.09
N ASP A 76 -2.28 -8.22 -6.86
CA ASP A 76 -0.96 -8.46 -6.24
C ASP A 76 -0.16 -9.60 -6.89
N LEU A 77 -0.78 -10.40 -7.77
CA LEU A 77 -0.13 -11.45 -8.55
C LEU A 77 0.17 -11.02 -10.00
N ILE A 78 -0.44 -9.92 -10.46
CA ILE A 78 -0.31 -9.42 -11.82
C ILE A 78 0.88 -8.48 -11.90
N THR A 79 1.80 -8.74 -12.83
CA THR A 79 2.96 -7.87 -13.08
C THR A 79 2.64 -6.84 -14.16
N LEU A 80 3.34 -5.71 -14.17
CA LEU A 80 3.15 -4.67 -15.17
C LEU A 80 3.35 -5.18 -16.62
N PRO A 81 4.37 -6.00 -16.94
CA PRO A 81 4.52 -6.56 -18.29
C PRO A 81 3.34 -7.43 -18.74
N MET A 82 2.62 -8.07 -17.82
CA MET A 82 1.43 -8.86 -18.18
C MET A 82 0.29 -7.95 -18.62
N ILE A 83 0.11 -6.82 -17.93
CA ILE A 83 -0.87 -5.80 -18.31
C ILE A 83 -0.47 -5.21 -19.66
N SER A 84 0.75 -4.69 -19.79
CA SER A 84 1.17 -3.99 -21.01
C SER A 84 1.05 -4.90 -22.24
N ARG A 85 1.59 -6.12 -22.16
CA ARG A 85 1.56 -7.07 -23.28
C ARG A 85 0.14 -7.51 -23.63
N ALA A 86 -0.74 -7.75 -22.66
CA ALA A 86 -2.11 -8.14 -22.97
C ALA A 86 -2.86 -7.03 -23.72
N PHE A 87 -2.67 -5.76 -23.34
CA PHE A 87 -3.21 -4.66 -24.13
C PHE A 87 -2.56 -4.58 -25.52
N ASP A 88 -1.24 -4.77 -25.63
CA ASP A 88 -0.52 -4.74 -26.91
C ASP A 88 -0.98 -5.87 -27.86
N ASP A 89 -1.08 -7.10 -27.35
CA ASP A 89 -1.52 -8.30 -28.08
C ASP A 89 -2.95 -8.14 -28.65
N HIS A 90 -3.78 -7.34 -27.97
CA HIS A 90 -5.15 -7.02 -28.38
C HIS A 90 -5.27 -5.71 -29.19
N GLY A 91 -4.15 -5.09 -29.61
CA GLY A 91 -4.14 -3.90 -30.47
C GLY A 91 -4.28 -2.56 -29.74
N TRP A 92 -4.10 -2.52 -28.42
CA TRP A 92 -4.30 -1.34 -27.58
C TRP A 92 -3.00 -0.68 -27.09
N SER A 93 -1.91 -0.75 -27.88
CA SER A 93 -0.58 -0.24 -27.51
C SER A 93 -0.51 1.28 -27.33
N SER A 94 -1.02 2.05 -28.30
CA SER A 94 -0.92 3.52 -28.35
C SER A 94 -2.29 4.20 -28.27
N SER A 95 -3.16 3.66 -27.42
CA SER A 95 -4.59 3.96 -27.40
C SER A 95 -4.96 4.96 -26.30
N GLN A 96 -4.21 6.07 -26.23
CA GLN A 96 -4.31 7.07 -25.15
C GLN A 96 -5.72 7.67 -25.03
N ASP A 97 -6.37 7.91 -26.17
CA ASP A 97 -7.74 8.48 -26.26
C ASP A 97 -8.79 7.47 -26.74
N SER A 98 -8.43 6.20 -26.92
CA SER A 98 -9.37 5.18 -27.42
C SER A 98 -10.28 4.65 -26.31
N VAL A 99 -11.48 4.23 -26.72
CA VAL A 99 -12.43 3.49 -25.88
C VAL A 99 -12.42 2.02 -26.26
N ILE A 100 -12.60 1.15 -25.27
CA ILE A 100 -12.71 -0.30 -25.41
C ILE A 100 -14.10 -0.74 -24.95
N THR A 101 -14.70 -1.70 -25.65
CA THR A 101 -15.99 -2.28 -25.25
C THR A 101 -15.85 -3.19 -24.03
N CYS A 102 -16.94 -3.42 -23.29
CA CYS A 102 -16.94 -4.38 -22.17
C CYS A 102 -16.44 -5.76 -22.58
N GLY A 103 -16.90 -6.29 -23.72
CA GLY A 103 -16.49 -7.61 -24.22
C GLY A 103 -15.01 -7.67 -24.58
N GLU A 104 -14.47 -6.68 -25.27
CA GLU A 104 -13.03 -6.61 -25.57
C GLU A 104 -12.21 -6.49 -24.28
N LEU A 105 -12.64 -5.67 -23.33
CA LEU A 105 -11.97 -5.53 -22.04
C LEU A 105 -12.00 -6.85 -21.24
N GLU A 106 -13.10 -7.59 -21.27
CA GLU A 106 -13.21 -8.93 -20.68
C GLU A 106 -12.16 -9.87 -21.27
N THR A 107 -11.99 -9.87 -22.60
CA THR A 107 -10.97 -10.73 -23.25
C THR A 107 -9.54 -10.37 -22.85
N VAL A 108 -9.21 -9.06 -22.76
CA VAL A 108 -7.88 -8.60 -22.31
C VAL A 108 -7.63 -9.04 -20.87
N ILE A 109 -8.61 -8.87 -19.97
CA ILE A 109 -8.48 -9.28 -18.57
C ILE A 109 -8.31 -10.80 -18.45
N MET A 110 -9.05 -11.57 -19.24
CA MET A 110 -8.94 -13.03 -19.26
C MET A 110 -7.54 -13.50 -19.67
N ASP A 111 -6.92 -12.87 -20.68
CA ASP A 111 -5.54 -13.15 -21.08
C ASP A 111 -4.53 -12.81 -19.96
N ILE A 112 -4.71 -11.69 -19.26
CA ILE A 112 -3.90 -11.31 -18.10
C ILE A 112 -3.96 -12.40 -17.00
N PHE A 113 -5.16 -12.89 -16.66
CA PHE A 113 -5.31 -13.94 -15.66
C PHE A 113 -4.81 -15.30 -16.14
N TYR A 114 -4.94 -15.61 -17.43
CA TYR A 114 -4.38 -16.81 -18.02
C TYR A 114 -2.85 -16.85 -17.88
N LYS A 115 -2.18 -15.72 -18.10
CA LYS A 115 -0.72 -15.55 -17.93
C LYS A 115 -0.28 -15.62 -16.46
N THR A 116 -1.17 -15.40 -15.48
CA THR A 116 -0.86 -15.42 -14.03
C THR A 116 -0.65 -16.84 -13.46
N ARG A 117 -1.03 -17.91 -14.18
CA ARG A 117 -1.14 -19.31 -13.70
C ARG A 117 -0.14 -19.75 -12.60
N ARG A 118 -0.57 -19.56 -11.34
CA ARG A 118 -0.07 -20.22 -10.11
C ARG A 118 -1.25 -20.52 -9.17
N GLY A 119 -2.31 -21.13 -9.70
CA GLY A 119 -3.47 -21.51 -8.89
C GLY A 119 -3.17 -22.68 -7.97
N LYS A 120 -3.35 -22.51 -6.66
CA LYS A 120 -3.51 -23.62 -5.72
C LYS A 120 -4.93 -24.22 -5.87
N PRO A 121 -5.14 -25.51 -5.58
CA PRO A 121 -6.49 -26.09 -5.51
C PRO A 121 -7.39 -25.26 -4.56
N GLY A 122 -8.56 -24.82 -5.04
CA GLY A 122 -9.53 -24.03 -4.26
C GLY A 122 -9.46 -22.49 -4.41
N SER A 123 -8.71 -21.95 -5.38
CA SER A 123 -8.73 -20.51 -5.73
C SER A 123 -9.87 -20.17 -6.72
N LEU A 124 -10.29 -18.89 -6.79
CA LEU A 124 -11.21 -18.39 -7.82
C LEU A 124 -10.75 -18.84 -9.21
N THR A 125 -11.69 -19.22 -10.07
CA THR A 125 -11.37 -19.56 -11.47
C THR A 125 -10.89 -18.33 -12.23
N ILE A 126 -10.34 -18.53 -13.43
CA ILE A 126 -9.89 -17.42 -14.27
C ILE A 126 -11.09 -16.56 -14.65
N GLU A 127 -12.19 -17.20 -15.03
CA GLU A 127 -13.45 -16.59 -15.44
C GLU A 127 -14.03 -15.71 -14.32
N GLN A 128 -14.12 -16.25 -13.10
CA GLN A 128 -14.56 -15.47 -11.94
C GLN A 128 -13.64 -14.28 -11.65
N SER A 129 -12.32 -14.47 -11.74
CA SER A 129 -11.36 -13.39 -11.50
C SER A 129 -11.52 -12.28 -12.54
N THR A 130 -11.77 -12.66 -13.80
CA THR A 130 -12.05 -11.75 -14.91
C THR A 130 -13.33 -10.94 -14.67
N GLU A 131 -14.43 -11.61 -14.35
CA GLU A 131 -15.72 -10.95 -14.11
C GLU A 131 -15.66 -9.94 -12.96
N ILE A 132 -15.03 -10.33 -11.85
CA ILE A 132 -14.90 -9.46 -10.67
C ILE A 132 -14.04 -8.23 -11.02
N LEU A 133 -12.92 -8.41 -11.73
CA LEU A 133 -12.06 -7.29 -12.10
C LEU A 133 -12.72 -6.37 -13.13
N LEU A 134 -13.44 -6.92 -14.11
CA LEU A 134 -14.23 -6.14 -15.07
C LEU A 134 -15.26 -5.29 -14.33
N ASN A 135 -16.04 -5.90 -13.42
CA ASN A 135 -17.05 -5.19 -12.65
C ASN A 135 -16.45 -4.06 -11.79
N TRP A 136 -15.29 -4.30 -11.18
CA TRP A 136 -14.56 -3.27 -10.44
C TRP A 136 -14.17 -2.07 -11.32
N LEU A 137 -13.70 -2.31 -12.54
CA LEU A 137 -13.38 -1.23 -13.49
C LEU A 137 -14.62 -0.46 -13.97
N LEU A 138 -15.73 -1.17 -14.24
CA LEU A 138 -16.99 -0.55 -14.65
C LEU A 138 -17.58 0.33 -13.54
N ASN A 139 -17.42 -0.06 -12.28
CA ASN A 139 -17.87 0.75 -11.14
C ASN A 139 -17.17 2.10 -11.04
N MET A 140 -15.93 2.23 -11.54
CA MET A 140 -15.19 3.49 -11.53
C MET A 140 -15.34 4.29 -12.83
N TYR A 141 -15.37 3.61 -13.98
CA TYR A 141 -15.19 4.27 -15.28
C TYR A 141 -16.37 4.14 -16.25
N ASP A 142 -17.39 3.34 -15.93
CA ASP A 142 -18.64 3.24 -16.69
C ASP A 142 -19.85 3.16 -15.75
N ILE A 143 -19.98 4.18 -14.87
CA ILE A 143 -21.03 4.27 -13.85
C ILE A 143 -22.43 4.19 -14.49
N HIS A 144 -22.58 4.76 -15.69
CA HIS A 144 -23.84 4.77 -16.44
C HIS A 144 -24.08 3.49 -17.27
N ARG A 145 -23.18 2.50 -17.20
CA ARG A 145 -23.33 1.20 -17.89
C ARG A 145 -23.54 1.36 -19.40
N THR A 146 -22.75 2.24 -20.02
CA THR A 146 -22.78 2.51 -21.46
C THR A 146 -22.21 1.36 -22.28
N GLY A 147 -21.31 0.55 -21.70
CA GLY A 147 -20.61 -0.53 -22.38
C GLY A 147 -19.19 -0.18 -22.84
N TYR A 148 -18.70 1.03 -22.51
CA TYR A 148 -17.42 1.54 -23.00
C TYR A 148 -16.59 2.11 -21.86
N VAL A 149 -15.29 1.82 -21.89
CA VAL A 149 -14.30 2.34 -20.94
C VAL A 149 -13.14 2.95 -21.72
N ARG A 150 -12.55 4.05 -21.24
CA ARG A 150 -11.29 4.54 -21.82
C ARG A 150 -10.17 3.56 -21.54
N VAL A 151 -9.42 3.17 -22.58
CA VAL A 151 -8.31 2.20 -22.45
C VAL A 151 -7.30 2.65 -21.41
N ILE A 152 -6.95 3.94 -21.41
CA ILE A 152 -5.99 4.50 -20.45
C ILE A 152 -6.50 4.43 -19.00
N SER A 153 -7.79 4.64 -18.76
CA SER A 153 -8.38 4.56 -17.41
C SER A 153 -8.30 3.13 -16.86
N ALA A 154 -8.62 2.12 -17.69
CA ALA A 154 -8.45 0.72 -17.31
C ALA A 154 -6.99 0.38 -16.99
N LYS A 155 -6.04 0.82 -17.83
CA LYS A 155 -4.60 0.66 -17.59
C LYS A 155 -4.17 1.34 -16.28
N ILE A 156 -4.60 2.58 -16.02
CA ILE A 156 -4.26 3.34 -14.80
C ILE A 156 -4.66 2.57 -13.54
N ALA A 157 -5.91 2.13 -13.44
CA ALA A 157 -6.41 1.41 -12.26
C ALA A 157 -5.69 0.07 -12.04
N MET A 158 -5.52 -0.72 -13.11
CA MET A 158 -4.83 -2.01 -13.02
C MET A 158 -3.35 -1.84 -12.65
N VAL A 159 -2.66 -0.85 -13.22
CA VAL A 159 -1.25 -0.56 -12.89
C VAL A 159 -1.10 -0.01 -11.48
N ALA A 160 -2.02 0.85 -11.02
CA ALA A 160 -2.00 1.36 -9.65
C ALA A 160 -1.99 0.23 -8.62
N LEU A 161 -2.76 -0.84 -8.87
CA LEU A 161 -2.88 -1.99 -7.96
C LEU A 161 -2.07 -3.23 -8.37
N CYS A 162 -1.29 -3.21 -9.46
CA CYS A 162 -0.46 -4.36 -9.83
C CYS A 162 0.72 -4.56 -8.85
N SER A 163 1.42 -5.68 -8.98
CA SER A 163 2.58 -6.05 -8.14
C SER A 163 3.89 -5.32 -8.45
N ALA A 164 3.93 -4.49 -9.51
CA ALA A 164 5.15 -3.81 -9.93
C ALA A 164 5.66 -2.81 -8.89
N ARG A 165 6.94 -2.43 -8.99
CA ARG A 165 7.54 -1.46 -8.07
C ARG A 165 6.98 -0.07 -8.33
N LEU A 166 6.89 0.74 -7.29
CA LEU A 166 6.29 2.08 -7.40
C LEU A 166 6.96 2.97 -8.46
N ALA A 167 8.30 2.94 -8.54
CA ALA A 167 9.04 3.67 -9.56
C ALA A 167 8.81 3.15 -10.99
N GLU A 168 8.51 1.86 -11.17
CA GLU A 168 8.16 1.29 -12.48
C GLU A 168 6.75 1.71 -12.88
N LYS A 169 5.81 1.72 -11.93
CA LYS A 169 4.45 2.23 -12.13
C LYS A 169 4.49 3.68 -12.60
N TYR A 170 5.26 4.55 -11.93
CA TYR A 170 5.34 5.96 -12.30
C TYR A 170 5.92 6.18 -13.70
N ARG A 171 6.98 5.47 -14.08
CA ARG A 171 7.55 5.57 -15.43
C ARG A 171 6.59 5.06 -16.51
N TYR A 172 5.92 3.95 -16.25
CA TYR A 172 4.91 3.44 -17.18
C TYR A 172 3.73 4.41 -17.30
N LEU A 173 3.22 4.94 -16.19
CA LEU A 173 2.13 5.93 -16.24
C LEU A 173 2.57 7.18 -17.01
N PHE A 174 3.81 7.64 -16.81
CA PHE A 174 4.36 8.73 -17.62
C PHE A 174 4.33 8.39 -19.12
N SER A 175 4.83 7.22 -19.52
CA SER A 175 4.85 6.83 -20.95
C SER A 175 3.46 6.66 -21.57
N GLN A 176 2.46 6.29 -20.76
CA GLN A 176 1.07 6.24 -21.24
C GLN A 176 0.44 7.63 -21.36
N LEU A 177 0.91 8.62 -20.61
CA LEU A 177 0.35 9.98 -20.57
C LEU A 177 1.10 10.97 -21.48
N SER A 178 2.36 10.70 -21.80
CA SER A 178 3.18 11.63 -22.57
C SER A 178 2.70 11.78 -24.01
N ASP A 179 2.70 13.03 -24.48
CA ASP A 179 2.49 13.40 -25.88
C ASP A 179 3.73 13.04 -26.74
N TYR A 180 3.68 13.30 -28.06
CA TYR A 180 4.81 13.10 -28.99
C TYR A 180 6.08 13.88 -28.58
N ASP A 181 5.92 14.96 -27.82
CA ASP A 181 7.01 15.77 -27.28
C ASP A 181 7.63 15.19 -25.99
N ASN A 182 7.26 13.97 -25.56
CA ASN A 182 7.68 13.37 -24.29
C ASN A 182 7.37 14.26 -23.08
N THR A 183 6.24 14.97 -23.11
CA THR A 183 5.75 15.77 -21.99
C THR A 183 4.27 15.47 -21.71
N ILE A 184 3.83 15.72 -20.49
CA ILE A 184 2.41 15.59 -20.10
C ILE A 184 1.76 16.97 -20.06
N SER A 185 0.72 17.18 -20.87
CA SER A 185 -0.08 18.40 -20.84
C SER A 185 -0.98 18.51 -19.60
N ARG A 186 -1.40 19.73 -19.24
CA ARG A 186 -2.29 20.00 -18.09
C ARG A 186 -3.57 19.17 -18.14
N LYS A 187 -4.19 19.07 -19.32
CA LYS A 187 -5.41 18.29 -19.54
C LYS A 187 -5.18 16.80 -19.21
N ARG A 188 -4.09 16.22 -19.71
CA ARG A 188 -3.77 14.80 -19.50
C ARG A 188 -3.43 14.50 -18.05
N LEU A 189 -2.67 15.39 -17.39
CA LEU A 189 -2.41 15.27 -15.96
C LEU A 189 -3.72 15.33 -15.16
N GLY A 190 -4.64 16.23 -15.51
CA GLY A 190 -5.95 16.31 -14.86
C GLY A 190 -6.80 15.04 -15.01
N LEU A 191 -6.86 14.47 -16.21
CA LEU A 191 -7.56 13.20 -16.46
C LEU A 191 -6.93 12.04 -15.70
N PHE A 192 -5.60 11.98 -15.62
CA PHE A 192 -4.88 10.99 -14.83
C PHE A 192 -5.19 11.08 -13.34
N LEU A 193 -5.17 12.29 -12.78
CA LEU A 193 -5.49 12.52 -11.37
C LEU A 193 -6.94 12.18 -11.06
N HIS A 194 -7.86 12.55 -11.95
CA HIS A 194 -9.25 12.14 -11.85
C HIS A 194 -9.37 10.61 -11.82
N ASP A 195 -8.73 9.91 -12.75
CA ASP A 195 -8.84 8.45 -12.85
C ASP A 195 -8.27 7.71 -11.63
N LEU A 196 -7.16 8.22 -11.05
CA LEU A 196 -6.63 7.67 -9.79
C LEU A 196 -7.50 8.01 -8.58
N LEU A 197 -8.08 9.22 -8.51
CA LEU A 197 -8.98 9.59 -7.41
C LEU A 197 -10.28 8.79 -7.43
N GLN A 198 -10.77 8.36 -8.59
CA GLN A 198 -11.92 7.44 -8.69
C GLN A 198 -11.68 6.12 -7.92
N VAL A 199 -10.43 5.66 -7.82
CA VAL A 199 -10.08 4.48 -7.02
C VAL A 199 -10.34 4.70 -5.52
N ALA A 200 -10.07 5.91 -5.02
CA ALA A 200 -10.36 6.30 -3.63
C ALA A 200 -11.84 6.66 -3.43
N GLU A 201 -12.49 7.26 -4.43
CA GLU A 201 -13.93 7.57 -4.43
C GLU A 201 -14.78 6.31 -4.30
N LEU A 202 -14.43 5.23 -5.00
CA LEU A 202 -15.11 3.93 -4.88
C LEU A 202 -15.12 3.40 -3.44
N LEU A 203 -14.16 3.80 -2.62
CA LEU A 203 -14.05 3.42 -1.20
C LEU A 203 -14.71 4.42 -0.25
N ASN A 204 -15.29 5.51 -0.77
CA ASN A 204 -15.74 6.69 -0.02
C ASN A 204 -14.61 7.36 0.79
N GLU A 205 -13.37 7.33 0.28
CA GLU A 205 -12.18 7.87 0.95
C GLU A 205 -11.52 9.02 0.18
N CYS A 206 -12.22 9.66 -0.77
CA CYS A 206 -11.64 10.70 -1.63
C CYS A 206 -11.47 12.06 -0.92
N LEU A 207 -12.37 12.41 0.00
CA LEU A 207 -12.38 13.72 0.67
C LEU A 207 -11.08 14.07 1.42
N PRO A 208 -10.46 13.17 2.21
CA PRO A 208 -9.17 13.44 2.84
C PRO A 208 -8.04 13.79 1.87
N PHE A 209 -8.18 13.40 0.59
CA PHE A 209 -7.21 13.70 -0.47
C PHE A 209 -7.59 14.96 -1.28
N GLY A 210 -8.52 15.76 -0.76
CA GLY A 210 -8.99 17.02 -1.35
C GLY A 210 -10.16 16.87 -2.32
N GLY A 211 -10.64 15.64 -2.53
CA GLY A 211 -11.69 15.35 -3.50
C GLY A 211 -11.31 15.73 -4.93
N MET A 212 -12.31 15.70 -5.83
CA MET A 212 -12.11 16.09 -7.23
C MET A 212 -11.75 17.57 -7.40
N ALA A 213 -12.14 18.43 -6.45
CA ALA A 213 -11.83 19.86 -6.50
C ALA A 213 -10.31 20.15 -6.37
N ALA A 214 -9.56 19.27 -5.71
CA ALA A 214 -8.12 19.44 -5.52
C ALA A 214 -7.28 19.16 -6.78
N ILE A 215 -7.88 18.62 -7.85
CA ILE A 215 -7.16 18.30 -9.09
C ILE A 215 -6.48 19.55 -9.68
N GLY A 216 -7.16 20.70 -9.69
CA GLY A 216 -6.58 21.96 -10.21
C GLY A 216 -5.30 22.36 -9.47
N ALA A 217 -5.37 22.40 -8.13
CA ALA A 217 -4.22 22.74 -7.29
C ALA A 217 -3.09 21.70 -7.40
N ALA A 218 -3.40 20.42 -7.58
CA ALA A 218 -2.41 19.37 -7.81
C ALA A 218 -1.71 19.53 -9.16
N ILE A 219 -2.45 19.90 -10.22
CA ILE A 219 -1.87 20.25 -11.53
C ILE A 219 -0.92 21.43 -11.38
N ASP A 220 -1.35 22.52 -10.73
CA ASP A 220 -0.50 23.71 -10.54
C ASP A 220 0.75 23.41 -9.72
N SER A 221 0.61 22.58 -8.68
CA SER A 221 1.74 22.07 -7.89
C SER A 221 2.75 21.32 -8.77
N CYS A 222 2.30 20.39 -9.60
CA CYS A 222 3.17 19.63 -10.52
C CYS A 222 3.86 20.54 -11.56
N PHE A 223 3.10 21.44 -12.18
CA PHE A 223 3.63 22.37 -13.18
C PHE A 223 4.61 23.39 -12.59
N SER A 224 4.46 23.76 -11.31
CA SER A 224 5.41 24.64 -10.63
C SER A 224 6.81 24.02 -10.44
N MET A 225 6.90 22.69 -10.50
CA MET A 225 8.17 21.96 -10.48
C MET A 225 8.80 21.81 -11.86
N SER A 226 8.01 21.97 -12.93
CA SER A 226 8.51 21.90 -14.29
C SER A 226 9.13 23.22 -14.73
N ARG A 227 10.21 23.14 -15.51
CA ARG A 227 10.81 24.31 -16.17
C ARG A 227 10.02 24.75 -17.41
N SER A 228 9.22 23.85 -17.97
CA SER A 228 8.45 24.09 -19.18
C SER A 228 7.03 24.55 -18.84
N THR A 229 6.54 25.54 -19.58
CA THR A 229 5.15 26.00 -19.48
C THR A 229 4.19 25.18 -20.32
N THR A 230 4.68 24.41 -21.30
CA THR A 230 3.86 23.67 -22.26
C THR A 230 3.50 22.26 -21.79
N GLY A 231 4.35 21.63 -20.98
CA GLY A 231 4.11 20.28 -20.48
C GLY A 231 5.15 19.85 -19.44
N VAL A 232 4.83 18.80 -18.68
CA VAL A 232 5.71 18.26 -17.64
C VAL A 232 6.57 17.14 -18.22
N GLU A 233 7.90 17.29 -18.14
CA GLU A 233 8.89 16.27 -18.52
C GLU A 233 8.94 15.11 -17.51
N GLU A 234 9.46 13.95 -17.93
CA GLU A 234 9.51 12.73 -17.10
C GLU A 234 10.14 12.98 -15.73
N PHE A 235 11.30 13.63 -15.70
CA PHE A 235 12.03 13.89 -14.46
C PHE A 235 11.20 14.73 -13.48
N SER A 236 10.55 15.79 -13.96
CA SER A 236 9.71 16.67 -13.13
C SER A 236 8.48 15.94 -12.59
N PHE A 237 7.85 15.10 -13.42
CA PHE A 237 6.72 14.27 -13.01
C PHE A 237 7.12 13.25 -11.93
N LEU A 238 8.23 12.54 -12.14
CA LEU A 238 8.72 11.56 -11.17
C LEU A 238 9.07 12.23 -9.83
N ASP A 239 9.79 13.35 -9.85
CA ASP A 239 10.12 14.09 -8.62
C ASP A 239 8.86 14.55 -7.87
N TRP A 240 7.87 15.06 -8.60
CA TRP A 240 6.59 15.46 -7.98
C TRP A 240 5.87 14.25 -7.33
N MET A 241 5.82 13.10 -8.01
CA MET A 241 5.22 11.88 -7.47
C MET A 241 5.97 11.36 -6.23
N LEU A 242 7.31 11.50 -6.20
CA LEU A 242 8.15 11.13 -5.07
C LEU A 242 7.96 12.02 -3.84
N LEU A 243 7.48 13.26 -4.04
CA LEU A 243 7.06 14.15 -2.95
C LEU A 243 5.67 13.80 -2.38
N GLU A 244 5.07 12.69 -2.84
CA GLU A 244 3.82 12.12 -2.36
C GLU A 244 2.69 13.18 -2.32
N PRO A 245 2.19 13.68 -3.46
CA PRO A 245 1.16 14.71 -3.46
C PRO A 245 -0.09 14.22 -2.73
N GLN A 246 -0.77 15.12 -1.98
CA GLN A 246 -1.88 14.73 -1.12
C GLN A 246 -2.98 13.95 -1.87
N THR A 247 -3.25 14.29 -3.13
CA THR A 247 -4.21 13.58 -3.99
C THR A 247 -3.88 12.10 -4.19
N LEU A 248 -2.60 11.71 -4.09
CA LEU A 248 -2.10 10.37 -4.41
C LEU A 248 -1.34 9.68 -3.27
N VAL A 249 -1.22 10.29 -2.09
CA VAL A 249 -0.42 9.78 -0.95
C VAL A 249 -0.82 8.38 -0.48
N TRP A 250 -2.06 7.95 -0.75
CA TRP A 250 -2.53 6.58 -0.47
C TRP A 250 -1.77 5.51 -1.25
N LEU A 251 -1.31 5.81 -2.48
CA LEU A 251 -0.61 4.85 -3.34
C LEU A 251 0.77 4.47 -2.79
N PRO A 252 1.70 5.42 -2.51
CA PRO A 252 2.97 5.09 -1.86
C PRO A 252 2.75 4.48 -0.47
N THR A 253 1.72 4.92 0.26
CA THR A 253 1.39 4.34 1.58
C THR A 253 1.02 2.86 1.46
N MET A 254 0.19 2.48 0.49
CA MET A 254 -0.17 1.08 0.22
C MET A 254 1.06 0.22 -0.14
N HIS A 255 2.00 0.76 -0.91
CA HIS A 255 3.27 0.10 -1.19
C HIS A 255 4.12 -0.12 0.08
N ARG A 256 4.20 0.87 0.98
CA ARG A 256 4.85 0.69 2.28
C ARG A 256 4.16 -0.38 3.11
N MET A 257 2.82 -0.41 3.11
CA MET A 257 2.05 -1.46 3.81
C MET A 257 2.40 -2.84 3.28
N ALA A 258 2.36 -3.02 1.95
CA ALA A 258 2.68 -4.29 1.30
C ALA A 258 4.10 -4.76 1.62
N ALA A 259 5.08 -3.85 1.65
CA ALA A 259 6.46 -4.17 2.00
C ALA A 259 6.62 -4.60 3.48
N ALA A 260 5.86 -3.99 4.39
CA ALA A 260 5.95 -4.27 5.81
C ALA A 260 5.24 -5.58 6.24
N GLU A 261 4.28 -6.11 5.46
CA GLU A 261 3.38 -7.21 5.87
C GLU A 261 4.08 -8.44 6.49
N SER A 262 5.26 -8.80 5.99
CA SER A 262 6.04 -9.97 6.43
C SER A 262 7.25 -9.62 7.29
N VAL A 263 7.47 -8.33 7.55
CA VAL A 263 8.63 -7.84 8.30
C VAL A 263 8.41 -8.10 9.78
N LYS A 264 9.47 -8.59 10.44
CA LYS A 264 9.50 -8.84 11.88
C LYS A 264 10.52 -7.90 12.52
N HIS A 265 10.12 -7.27 13.60
CA HIS A 265 10.97 -6.46 14.43
C HIS A 265 11.10 -7.10 15.82
N GLU A 266 12.33 -7.29 16.29
CA GLU A 266 12.66 -7.78 17.63
C GLU A 266 12.38 -6.70 18.70
N SER A 267 11.17 -6.18 18.70
CA SER A 267 10.70 -5.10 19.56
C SER A 267 9.32 -5.44 20.08
N LYS A 268 9.03 -5.00 21.30
CA LYS A 268 7.77 -5.28 21.98
C LYS A 268 6.90 -4.03 21.98
N CYS A 269 5.64 -4.17 21.57
CA CYS A 269 4.71 -3.05 21.59
C CYS A 269 4.46 -2.56 23.03
N ASN A 270 4.62 -1.27 23.29
CA ASN A 270 4.44 -0.67 24.60
C ASN A 270 2.97 -0.66 25.07
N ILE A 271 2.00 -0.83 24.16
CA ILE A 271 0.56 -0.90 24.44
C ILE A 271 0.12 -2.36 24.63
N CYS A 272 -0.06 -3.11 23.53
CA CYS A 272 -0.64 -4.46 23.54
C CYS A 272 0.32 -5.57 23.96
N LYS A 273 1.61 -5.24 24.15
CA LYS A 273 2.67 -6.19 24.56
C LYS A 273 2.98 -7.28 23.54
N GLU A 274 2.46 -7.18 22.32
CA GLU A 274 2.79 -8.06 21.20
C GLU A 274 4.30 -8.06 20.92
N TYR A 275 4.84 -9.26 20.71
CA TYR A 275 6.25 -9.50 20.42
C TYR A 275 6.39 -10.83 19.64
N PRO A 276 7.19 -10.87 18.56
CA PRO A 276 7.79 -9.72 17.88
C PRO A 276 6.71 -8.84 17.22
N ILE A 277 7.00 -7.56 16.99
CA ILE A 277 6.13 -6.73 16.16
C ILE A 277 6.24 -7.22 14.72
N ILE A 278 5.10 -7.55 14.11
CA ILE A 278 4.99 -7.95 12.69
C ILE A 278 4.24 -6.84 11.94
N GLY A 279 4.70 -6.47 10.74
CA GLY A 279 4.19 -5.30 10.03
C GLY A 279 5.02 -4.06 10.32
N PHE A 280 4.39 -2.89 10.28
CA PHE A 280 5.06 -1.66 10.69
C PHE A 280 5.42 -1.65 12.18
N ARG A 281 6.60 -1.12 12.46
CA ARG A 281 7.00 -0.65 13.80
C ARG A 281 7.04 0.87 13.80
N TYR A 282 6.43 1.46 14.81
CA TYR A 282 6.39 2.91 15.00
C TYR A 282 7.13 3.27 16.28
N ARG A 283 8.21 4.05 16.18
CA ARG A 283 8.99 4.48 17.34
C ARG A 283 8.74 5.94 17.65
N CYS A 284 8.44 6.24 18.91
CA CYS A 284 8.33 7.63 19.35
C CYS A 284 9.71 8.26 19.50
N LEU A 285 9.93 9.42 18.86
CA LEU A 285 11.20 10.17 18.92
C LEU A 285 11.33 11.08 20.15
N LYS A 286 10.30 11.10 21.02
CA LYS A 286 10.32 11.82 22.31
C LYS A 286 10.31 10.88 23.52
N CYS A 287 9.54 9.79 23.46
CA CYS A 287 9.41 8.86 24.56
C CYS A 287 10.54 7.83 24.54
N PHE A 288 11.22 7.67 25.67
CA PHE A 288 12.30 6.70 25.80
C PHE A 288 11.81 5.27 25.54
N ASN A 289 12.46 4.59 24.59
CA ASN A 289 12.21 3.20 24.18
C ASN A 289 10.70 2.85 24.08
N TYR A 290 9.99 3.67 23.30
CA TYR A 290 8.54 3.56 23.14
C TYR A 290 8.20 3.18 21.70
N ASP A 291 7.88 1.91 21.53
CA ASP A 291 7.55 1.27 20.26
C ASP A 291 6.06 0.89 20.23
N LEU A 292 5.43 1.08 19.08
CA LEU A 292 4.04 0.75 18.80
C LEU A 292 3.97 -0.21 17.62
N CYS A 293 3.15 -1.25 17.75
CA CYS A 293 2.78 -2.07 16.58
C CYS A 293 1.80 -1.31 15.69
N GLN A 294 1.66 -1.79 14.45
CA GLN A 294 0.73 -1.24 13.46
C GLN A 294 -0.68 -1.00 14.02
N GLN A 295 -1.30 -1.99 14.65
CA GLN A 295 -2.68 -1.84 15.15
C GLN A 295 -2.79 -0.75 16.22
N CYS A 296 -1.83 -0.68 17.15
CA CYS A 296 -1.88 0.30 18.24
C CYS A 296 -1.65 1.72 17.73
N PHE A 297 -0.77 1.90 16.76
CA PHE A 297 -0.55 3.21 16.14
C PHE A 297 -1.76 3.65 15.31
N LEU A 298 -2.28 2.79 14.43
CA LEU A 298 -3.36 3.12 13.50
C LEU A 298 -4.71 3.41 14.19
N THR A 299 -5.00 2.71 15.30
CA THR A 299 -6.17 3.00 16.15
C THR A 299 -5.88 4.09 17.19
N GLY A 300 -4.63 4.58 17.24
CA GLY A 300 -4.15 5.65 18.09
C GLY A 300 -4.34 5.40 19.58
N ARG A 301 -4.00 4.19 20.02
CA ARG A 301 -3.94 3.81 21.43
C ARG A 301 -2.73 4.45 22.08
N VAL A 302 -2.92 5.03 23.26
CA VAL A 302 -1.86 5.67 24.04
C VAL A 302 -1.71 5.01 25.41
N ALA A 303 -0.49 5.02 25.96
CA ALA A 303 -0.24 4.63 27.33
C ALA A 303 0.88 5.48 27.94
N LYS A 304 0.92 5.50 29.28
CA LYS A 304 1.90 6.27 30.05
C LYS A 304 1.85 7.77 29.67
N LYS A 305 3.01 8.41 29.51
CA LYS A 305 3.17 9.82 29.16
C LYS A 305 3.20 10.07 27.64
N HIS A 306 2.93 9.06 26.82
CA HIS A 306 2.95 9.22 25.37
C HIS A 306 1.71 10.01 24.90
N LYS A 307 1.92 10.96 23.99
CA LYS A 307 0.86 11.71 23.31
C LYS A 307 0.94 11.44 21.81
N LEU A 308 -0.21 11.48 21.14
CA LEU A 308 -0.32 11.28 19.69
C LEU A 308 0.42 12.35 18.89
N THR A 309 0.58 13.54 19.47
CA THR A 309 1.33 14.66 18.89
C THR A 309 2.86 14.48 18.96
N HIS A 310 3.34 13.39 19.56
CA HIS A 310 4.78 13.12 19.56
C HIS A 310 5.23 12.69 18.16
N PRO A 311 6.38 13.19 17.67
CA PRO A 311 6.94 12.75 16.41
C PRO A 311 7.24 11.26 16.47
N ILE A 312 6.74 10.54 15.47
CA ILE A 312 6.93 9.11 15.29
C ILE A 312 7.88 8.89 14.10
N GLU A 313 8.67 7.82 14.17
CA GLU A 313 9.46 7.27 13.07
C GLU A 313 8.86 5.93 12.65
N GLU A 314 8.60 5.77 11.35
CA GLU A 314 8.03 4.57 10.74
C GLU A 314 9.15 3.65 10.26
N TYR A 315 9.11 2.39 10.68
CA TYR A 315 9.99 1.34 10.19
C TYR A 315 9.17 0.32 9.40
N CYS A 316 9.52 0.17 8.12
CA CYS A 316 8.88 -0.76 7.19
C CYS A 316 9.79 -1.92 6.73
N LEU A 317 11.04 -1.95 7.20
CA LEU A 317 12.04 -2.97 6.89
C LEU A 317 12.66 -3.49 8.19
N ALA A 318 13.14 -4.73 8.18
CA ALA A 318 13.78 -5.33 9.35
C ALA A 318 15.01 -4.47 9.74
N THR A 319 14.94 -3.87 10.93
CA THR A 319 16.00 -2.99 11.43
C THR A 319 17.21 -3.83 11.85
N THR A 320 18.39 -3.42 11.40
CA THR A 320 19.64 -3.97 11.95
C THR A 320 19.96 -3.26 13.26
N SER A 321 20.67 -3.92 14.19
CA SER A 321 21.00 -3.35 15.50
C SER A 321 21.70 -1.98 15.45
N LYS A 322 22.35 -1.63 14.33
CA LYS A 322 23.00 -0.33 14.09
C LYS A 322 22.02 0.81 13.79
N GLU A 323 20.86 0.51 13.19
CA GLU A 323 19.80 1.50 12.93
C GLU A 323 19.04 1.82 14.22
N ASP A 324 18.85 0.82 15.08
CA ASP A 324 18.27 0.96 16.41
C ASP A 324 19.13 1.85 17.34
N THR A 325 20.46 1.73 17.29
CA THR A 325 21.37 2.60 18.06
C THR A 325 21.39 4.03 17.53
N LYS A 326 21.32 4.22 16.19
CA LYS A 326 21.24 5.56 15.60
C LYS A 326 19.94 6.29 16.00
N ALA A 327 18.81 5.60 15.99
CA ALA A 327 17.53 6.14 16.44
C ALA A 327 17.51 6.44 17.94
N PHE A 328 18.17 5.60 18.74
CA PHE A 328 18.37 5.84 20.17
C PHE A 328 19.17 7.14 20.41
N VAL A 329 20.31 7.32 19.72
CA VAL A 329 21.13 8.54 19.81
C VAL A 329 20.35 9.78 19.36
N LYS A 330 19.53 9.67 18.28
CA LYS A 330 18.66 10.77 17.81
C LYS A 330 17.61 11.17 18.87
N THR A 331 17.04 10.19 19.56
CA THR A 331 16.05 10.43 20.64
C THR A 331 16.68 11.09 21.86
N VAL A 332 17.87 10.65 22.27
CA VAL A 332 18.63 11.25 23.38
C VAL A 332 19.02 12.69 23.04
N ARG A 333 19.55 12.94 21.83
CA ARG A 333 19.89 14.29 21.34
C ARG A 333 18.68 15.22 21.29
N ASN A 334 17.53 14.72 20.85
CA ASN A 334 16.29 15.50 20.81
C ASN A 334 15.75 15.87 22.19
N ASN A 335 15.98 15.01 23.20
CA ASN A 335 15.58 15.28 24.58
C ASN A 335 16.56 16.22 25.31
N LEU A 336 17.84 16.25 24.92
CA LEU A 336 18.87 17.12 25.50
C LEU A 336 18.89 18.52 24.86
N SER A 337 18.44 18.66 23.60
CA SER A 337 18.33 19.95 22.92
C SER A 337 17.10 20.74 23.41
N LYS A 338 17.32 21.86 24.11
CA LYS A 338 16.27 22.78 24.58
C LYS A 338 15.54 23.58 23.46
N ARG A 339 15.62 23.20 22.17
CA ARG A 339 14.92 23.88 21.07
C ARG A 339 13.54 23.25 20.81
N HIS A 340 12.57 23.61 21.63
CA HIS A 340 11.21 23.03 21.65
C HIS A 340 10.25 23.44 20.52
N HIS A 341 10.65 24.23 19.51
CA HIS A 341 9.70 24.79 18.53
C HIS A 341 10.18 24.77 17.07
N LYS A 342 10.59 23.62 16.54
CA LYS A 342 10.59 23.46 15.07
C LYS A 342 9.19 22.99 14.66
N LYS A 343 8.38 23.89 14.06
CA LYS A 343 7.09 23.52 13.43
C LYS A 343 7.34 22.31 12.52
N TYR A 344 6.61 21.24 12.77
CA TYR A 344 6.69 20.01 11.99
C TYR A 344 6.24 20.28 10.57
N LYS A 345 7.04 19.94 9.55
CA LYS A 345 6.65 20.09 8.14
C LYS A 345 5.81 18.87 7.73
N PRO A 346 4.66 19.05 7.06
CA PRO A 346 3.94 17.94 6.46
C PRO A 346 4.83 17.19 5.45
N ARG A 347 4.80 15.85 5.49
CA ARG A 347 5.63 14.98 4.63
C ARG A 347 5.18 14.96 3.17
N TYR A 348 3.88 15.08 2.94
CA TYR A 348 3.26 15.12 1.62
C TYR A 348 3.04 16.57 1.18
N LEU A 349 2.96 16.81 -0.14
CA LEU A 349 2.61 18.15 -0.65
C LEU A 349 1.14 18.46 -0.32
N PRO A 350 0.87 19.43 0.58
CA PRO A 350 -0.50 19.78 0.95
C PRO A 350 -1.19 20.52 -0.21
N ILE A 351 -2.51 20.39 -0.29
CA ILE A 351 -3.33 21.13 -1.25
C ILE A 351 -3.46 22.57 -0.75
N ARG A 352 -2.98 23.53 -1.54
CA ARG A 352 -3.20 24.96 -1.29
C ARG A 352 -4.52 25.35 -1.95
N GLY A 353 -5.56 25.53 -1.14
CA GLY A 353 -6.81 26.14 -1.59
C GLY A 353 -6.82 27.64 -1.26
N ASP A 354 -7.36 28.45 -2.17
CA ASP A 354 -7.63 29.86 -1.90
C ASP A 354 -8.81 29.95 -0.91
N GLY A 355 -8.53 30.39 0.32
CA GLY A 355 -9.55 30.93 1.24
C GLY A 355 -10.30 29.96 2.17
N GLN A 356 -9.89 28.69 2.33
CA GLN A 356 -10.41 27.88 3.45
C GLN A 356 -9.62 28.15 4.74
N PRO A 357 -10.29 28.41 5.89
CA PRO A 357 -9.62 28.38 7.17
C PRO A 357 -8.93 27.02 7.30
N MET A 358 -7.68 27.03 7.73
CA MET A 358 -7.01 25.83 8.20
C MET A 358 -7.94 25.22 9.25
N GLU A 359 -8.58 24.08 8.96
CA GLU A 359 -9.09 23.26 10.05
C GLU A 359 -7.84 22.86 10.84
N GLU A 360 -7.58 23.59 11.92
CA GLU A 360 -6.41 23.45 12.79
C GLU A 360 -6.36 22.09 13.51
N ASP A 361 -7.26 21.15 13.21
CA ASP A 361 -7.38 19.85 13.88
C ASP A 361 -7.03 18.62 13.03
N PHE A 362 -6.60 18.76 11.77
CA PHE A 362 -6.26 17.57 10.94
C PHE A 362 -4.91 17.61 10.22
N THR A 363 -3.97 18.47 10.63
CA THR A 363 -2.55 18.29 10.25
C THR A 363 -1.87 17.31 11.21
N ASP A 364 -2.34 16.06 11.22
CA ASP A 364 -1.68 15.00 11.99
C ASP A 364 -0.27 14.75 11.42
N ALA A 365 0.71 14.72 12.32
CA ALA A 365 2.11 14.50 12.02
C ALA A 365 2.32 13.14 11.32
N VAL A 366 2.47 13.14 10.00
CA VAL A 366 2.94 11.97 9.27
C VAL A 366 4.43 11.78 9.57
N PRO A 367 4.88 10.59 10.06
CA PRO A 367 6.25 10.31 10.44
C PRO A 367 7.31 10.83 9.46
N GLU A 368 8.42 11.38 9.98
CA GLU A 368 9.61 11.67 9.19
C GLU A 368 10.15 10.33 8.69
N ALA A 369 9.84 9.98 7.45
CA ALA A 369 10.68 9.05 6.71
C ALA A 369 11.72 9.89 5.99
N ASP A 370 12.98 9.51 6.16
CA ASP A 370 14.09 10.09 5.42
C ASP A 370 13.76 10.08 3.92
N ALA A 371 14.23 11.07 3.15
CA ALA A 371 14.10 11.08 1.68
C ALA A 371 14.66 9.77 1.06
N ASP A 372 15.47 9.07 1.85
CA ASP A 372 15.97 7.73 1.66
C ASP A 372 14.87 6.65 1.54
N MET A 373 13.61 6.79 2.00
CA MET A 373 12.63 5.68 1.99
C MET A 373 12.32 5.11 0.60
N HIS A 374 12.30 5.93 -0.45
CA HIS A 374 12.16 5.44 -1.83
C HIS A 374 13.44 4.73 -2.32
N GLN A 375 14.61 5.24 -1.95
CA GLN A 375 15.91 4.57 -2.18
C GLN A 375 16.08 3.33 -1.30
N LEU A 376 15.44 3.28 -0.13
CA LEU A 376 15.46 2.23 0.86
C LEU A 376 14.53 1.10 0.43
N LEU A 377 13.34 1.41 -0.07
CA LEU A 377 12.46 0.44 -0.74
C LEU A 377 13.12 -0.09 -2.02
N GLN A 378 13.85 0.76 -2.76
CA GLN A 378 14.62 0.31 -3.91
C GLN A 378 15.80 -0.61 -3.52
N SER A 379 16.57 -0.24 -2.50
CA SER A 379 17.73 -1.00 -2.03
C SER A 379 17.33 -2.27 -1.28
N ALA A 380 16.25 -2.25 -0.51
CA ALA A 380 15.68 -3.42 0.15
C ALA A 380 15.15 -4.45 -0.85
N ALA A 381 14.43 -4.02 -1.90
CA ALA A 381 14.02 -4.94 -2.94
C ALA A 381 15.17 -5.36 -3.89
N ARG A 382 16.32 -4.66 -3.91
CA ARG A 382 17.57 -5.18 -4.50
C ARG A 382 18.20 -6.25 -3.60
N LYS A 383 18.23 -6.04 -2.28
CA LYS A 383 18.73 -7.01 -1.29
C LYS A 383 17.88 -8.30 -1.23
N LEU A 384 16.55 -8.18 -1.33
CA LEU A 384 15.65 -9.34 -1.42
C LEU A 384 15.88 -10.16 -2.69
N ALA A 385 16.01 -9.51 -3.85
CA ALA A 385 16.31 -10.19 -5.11
C ALA A 385 17.66 -10.93 -5.07
N GLN A 386 18.68 -10.35 -4.42
CA GLN A 386 19.98 -10.99 -4.20
C GLN A 386 19.89 -12.21 -3.28
N ALA A 387 19.10 -12.12 -2.20
CA ALA A 387 18.88 -13.23 -1.27
C ALA A 387 18.13 -14.41 -1.93
N GLU A 388 17.21 -14.14 -2.87
CA GLU A 388 16.51 -15.18 -3.64
C GLU A 388 17.43 -15.88 -4.65
N THR A 389 18.37 -15.15 -5.28
CA THR A 389 19.36 -15.75 -6.19
C THR A 389 20.46 -16.55 -5.50
N GLN A 390 20.68 -16.34 -4.20
CA GLN A 390 21.72 -17.01 -3.42
C GLN A 390 21.21 -18.22 -2.60
N ALA A 391 19.92 -18.51 -2.62
CA ALA A 391 19.38 -19.69 -1.97
C ALA A 391 19.77 -20.96 -2.78
N PRO A 392 20.51 -21.93 -2.21
CA PRO A 392 20.79 -23.18 -2.91
C PRO A 392 19.49 -23.99 -3.07
N PRO A 393 19.37 -24.82 -4.13
CA PRO A 393 18.16 -25.59 -4.38
C PRO A 393 17.86 -26.50 -3.19
N ARG A 394 16.65 -26.39 -2.62
CA ARG A 394 16.18 -27.26 -1.55
C ARG A 394 16.18 -28.71 -2.06
N GLN A 395 17.13 -29.51 -1.60
CA GLN A 395 17.08 -30.95 -1.74
C GLN A 395 15.88 -31.49 -0.93
N SER A 396 15.03 -32.24 -1.62
CA SER A 396 13.95 -33.04 -1.06
C SER A 396 14.51 -34.02 -0.03
N SER A 397 14.23 -33.81 1.25
CA SER A 397 14.52 -34.79 2.30
C SER A 397 13.30 -35.67 2.52
N LYS A 398 13.47 -36.94 2.16
CA LYS A 398 12.54 -38.05 2.33
C LYS A 398 12.10 -38.19 3.79
N MET A 399 10.83 -38.51 3.96
CA MET A 399 10.22 -39.02 5.19
C MET A 399 10.97 -40.27 5.69
N LEU A 400 11.23 -40.31 7.00
CA LEU A 400 11.28 -41.56 7.76
C LEU A 400 10.40 -41.41 9.00
N GLN A 401 9.34 -42.23 9.02
CA GLN A 401 8.64 -42.67 10.24
C GLN A 401 9.52 -43.69 10.96
N THR A 402 9.54 -43.66 12.30
CA THR A 402 9.30 -44.83 13.16
C THR A 402 9.12 -44.43 14.63
N ASP A 403 7.95 -44.82 15.15
CA ASP A 403 7.65 -45.54 16.39
C ASP A 403 7.90 -45.02 17.83
N MET A 404 6.90 -45.38 18.63
CA MET A 404 6.61 -45.08 20.03
C MET A 404 7.50 -45.84 21.03
N ALA A 405 7.83 -45.21 22.15
CA ALA A 405 8.04 -45.88 23.45
C ALA A 405 7.87 -44.91 24.64
N THR A 406 7.41 -45.45 25.76
CA THR A 406 6.80 -44.83 26.95
C THR A 406 7.76 -44.48 28.11
N GLY A 407 7.49 -43.37 28.82
CA GLY A 407 7.82 -43.13 30.26
C GLY A 407 8.95 -42.12 30.59
N PRO A 408 9.07 -41.60 31.83
CA PRO A 408 8.09 -40.87 32.65
C PRO A 408 8.48 -39.38 32.90
N LYS A 409 7.54 -38.61 33.46
CA LYS A 409 7.60 -37.17 33.76
C LYS A 409 8.79 -36.77 34.65
N GLN A 410 9.52 -35.72 34.24
CA GLN A 410 10.25 -34.81 35.14
C GLN A 410 9.88 -33.36 34.82
N GLN A 411 9.40 -32.66 35.86
CA GLN A 411 9.23 -31.21 35.86
C GLN A 411 10.61 -30.55 35.80
N VAL A 412 10.90 -29.80 34.75
CA VAL A 412 12.03 -28.87 34.70
C VAL A 412 11.46 -27.46 34.62
N THR A 413 11.61 -26.73 35.72
CA THR A 413 11.41 -25.29 35.79
C THR A 413 12.44 -24.59 34.88
N PRO A 414 12.03 -23.64 34.02
CA PRO A 414 13.01 -22.87 33.26
C PRO A 414 13.75 -21.89 34.19
N PRO A 415 15.07 -21.71 34.03
CA PRO A 415 15.86 -20.82 34.87
C PRO A 415 15.45 -19.36 34.62
N LYS A 416 15.39 -18.59 35.71
CA LYS A 416 15.27 -17.13 35.69
C LYS A 416 16.49 -16.55 34.97
N MET A 417 16.37 -16.19 33.70
CA MET A 417 17.40 -15.41 33.00
C MET A 417 17.29 -13.95 33.41
N TYR A 418 18.24 -13.56 34.27
CA TYR A 418 18.59 -12.17 34.54
C TYR A 418 19.00 -11.45 33.24
N ASN A 419 18.64 -10.17 33.15
CA ASN A 419 19.16 -9.23 32.17
C ASN A 419 20.69 -9.29 32.11
N ILE A 420 21.25 -9.83 31.03
CA ILE A 420 22.66 -9.66 30.70
C ILE A 420 22.72 -8.75 29.47
N VAL A 421 22.84 -7.45 29.73
CA VAL A 421 23.46 -6.55 28.76
C VAL A 421 24.95 -6.89 28.77
N PRO A 422 25.58 -7.29 27.65
CA PRO A 422 27.01 -7.57 27.60
C PRO A 422 27.81 -6.37 28.14
N ASN A 423 28.75 -6.62 29.04
CA ASN A 423 29.55 -5.59 29.73
C ASN A 423 30.27 -4.61 28.78
N GLU A 424 30.51 -4.99 27.52
CA GLU A 424 31.05 -4.11 26.48
C GLU A 424 30.05 -3.01 26.07
N GLN A 425 28.76 -3.34 25.92
CA GLN A 425 27.73 -2.36 25.54
C GLN A 425 27.46 -1.33 26.64
N ARG A 426 27.67 -1.72 27.91
CA ARG A 426 27.53 -0.81 29.05
C ARG A 426 28.68 0.21 29.11
N ARG A 427 29.91 -0.24 28.80
CA ARG A 427 31.09 0.63 28.72
C ARG A 427 31.02 1.61 27.54
N GLU A 428 30.50 1.17 26.39
CA GLU A 428 30.26 2.06 25.25
C GLU A 428 29.17 3.10 25.57
N LEU A 429 28.09 2.71 26.26
CA LEU A 429 27.06 3.65 26.71
C LEU A 429 27.61 4.69 27.71
N ASP A 430 28.37 4.25 28.71
CA ASP A 430 28.93 5.13 29.73
C ASP A 430 29.96 6.11 29.12
N SER A 431 30.74 5.66 28.13
CA SER A 431 31.68 6.51 27.37
C SER A 431 30.98 7.59 26.54
N ILE A 432 29.87 7.23 25.87
CA ILE A 432 29.09 8.19 25.07
C ILE A 432 28.35 9.20 25.97
N ILE A 433 27.87 8.77 27.14
CA ILE A 433 27.25 9.67 28.14
C ILE A 433 28.28 10.67 28.66
N HIS A 434 29.47 10.21 29.04
CA HIS A 434 30.53 11.07 29.57
C HIS A 434 31.02 12.10 28.52
N HIS A 435 31.13 11.68 27.26
CA HIS A 435 31.52 12.58 26.17
C HIS A 435 30.46 13.66 25.88
N LEU A 436 29.18 13.35 26.04
CA LEU A 436 28.08 14.32 25.87
C LEU A 436 27.88 15.23 27.09
N GLU A 437 28.32 14.81 28.27
CA GLU A 437 28.34 15.65 29.48
C GLU A 437 29.50 16.66 29.45
N ASP A 438 30.62 16.33 28.80
CA ASP A 438 31.77 17.24 28.62
C ASP A 438 31.59 18.27 27.48
N GLU A 439 30.63 18.07 26.57
CA GLU A 439 30.30 19.00 25.47
C GLU A 439 29.25 20.08 25.82
N ASN A 440 28.83 20.15 27.10
CA ASN A 440 27.82 21.08 27.62
C ASN A 440 28.38 21.91 28.78
#